data_AF-A0A954WHH1-F1
#
_entry.id   AF-A0A954WHH1-F1
#
_cell.length_a   1.000
_cell.length_b   1.000
_cell.length_c   1.000
_cell.angle_alpha   90.00
_cell.angle_beta   90.00
_cell.angle_gamma   90.00
#
_symmetry.space_group_name_H-M   'P 1'
#
loop_
_entity.id
_entity.type
_entity.pdbx_description
1 polymer ?
#
loop_
_entity_poly.entity_id
_entity_poly.type
_entity_poly.pdbx_seq_one_letter_code
_entity_poly.pdbx_strand_id
1 'polypeptide(L)'
;MTKALNSLVIVVGLLVVCASGASLAEEALRTPQHQQYASELWKFVTESQDYSKWAVADSPAQFDFGPSIGATSISYLNSAAQTDPSFPIGACVVTQHRDDAGEVTGVTVNFRARPDYDRRTGDWYWAHYLPDGTVVKTSADKNPHDKRDFVTRVDDGRLWVFRIGSPDLAQFLTTGEPAKIAIRVGAGPNGMTVKGTDGETIDSYLLAADGFVTFVDDGRLWIFKAGSEDLKSYQEDGEPAKIVIRVGAGPNGMTVKGPDAETIDEYLSAIGK
;
A
#
# COMPACT_ATOMS: atom_id res chain seq x y z
N MET A 1 -42.09 -23.43 -15.42
CA MET A 1 -41.19 -23.06 -14.31
C MET A 1 -40.15 -22.09 -14.85
N THR A 2 -40.43 -20.80 -14.75
CA THR A 2 -39.63 -19.73 -15.35
C THR A 2 -38.91 -19.01 -14.22
N LYS A 3 -37.57 -19.13 -14.15
CA LYS A 3 -36.74 -18.47 -13.13
C LYS A 3 -36.78 -16.96 -13.35
N ALA A 4 -37.25 -16.22 -12.34
CA ALA A 4 -37.16 -14.76 -12.29
C ALA A 4 -35.72 -14.35 -11.98
N LEU A 5 -35.18 -13.47 -12.81
CA LEU A 5 -33.88 -12.83 -12.66
C LEU A 5 -34.10 -11.57 -11.80
N ASN A 6 -33.73 -11.61 -10.52
CA ASN A 6 -33.77 -10.42 -9.67
C ASN A 6 -32.62 -9.49 -10.05
N SER A 7 -32.95 -8.42 -10.76
CA SER A 7 -32.06 -7.29 -11.00
C SER A 7 -32.07 -6.39 -9.76
N LEU A 8 -30.94 -6.30 -9.06
CA LEU A 8 -30.73 -5.37 -7.95
C LEU A 8 -30.47 -3.97 -8.53
N VAL A 9 -31.44 -3.07 -8.36
CA VAL A 9 -31.30 -1.64 -8.67
C VAL A 9 -30.83 -0.93 -7.40
N ILE A 10 -29.62 -0.40 -7.41
CA ILE A 10 -29.10 0.43 -6.31
C ILE A 10 -29.65 1.85 -6.50
N VAL A 11 -30.47 2.31 -5.55
CA VAL A 11 -30.97 3.68 -5.45
C VAL A 11 -30.03 4.46 -4.53
N VAL A 12 -29.34 5.45 -5.08
CA VAL A 12 -28.47 6.36 -4.32
C VAL A 12 -29.31 7.46 -3.71
N GLY A 13 -29.56 7.38 -2.40
CA GLY A 13 -30.20 8.43 -1.61
C GLY A 13 -29.17 9.46 -1.13
N LEU A 14 -29.40 10.74 -1.44
CA LEU A 14 -28.54 11.85 -1.03
C LEU A 14 -28.79 12.17 0.45
N LEU A 15 -27.79 11.97 1.30
CA LEU A 15 -27.84 12.30 2.72
C LEU A 15 -26.79 13.38 3.01
N VAL A 16 -27.25 14.57 3.39
CA VAL A 16 -26.39 15.71 3.74
C VAL A 16 -26.01 15.57 5.22
N VAL A 17 -24.74 15.23 5.47
CA VAL A 17 -24.13 15.19 6.80
C VAL A 17 -23.26 16.44 6.97
N CYS A 18 -23.40 17.11 8.11
CA CYS A 18 -22.56 18.25 8.50
C CYS A 18 -21.14 17.74 8.79
N ALA A 19 -20.15 18.16 7.98
CA ALA A 19 -18.76 17.76 8.14
C ALA A 19 -18.06 18.59 9.23
N SER A 20 -17.59 17.91 10.27
CA SER A 20 -16.66 18.48 11.26
C SER A 20 -15.23 18.31 10.72
N GLY A 21 -14.57 19.43 10.38
CA GLY A 21 -13.11 19.57 10.46
C GLY A 21 -12.19 18.61 9.68
N ALA A 22 -12.62 18.01 8.56
CA ALA A 22 -11.65 17.38 7.65
C ALA A 22 -10.81 18.47 6.97
N SER A 23 -9.49 18.41 7.11
CA SER A 23 -8.58 19.37 6.48
C SER A 23 -8.78 19.39 4.95
N LEU A 24 -8.75 20.58 4.35
CA LEU A 24 -8.86 20.80 2.90
C LEU A 24 -7.84 19.99 2.05
N ALA A 25 -6.83 19.38 2.68
CA ALA A 25 -5.83 18.54 2.04
C ALA A 25 -6.37 17.16 1.60
N GLU A 26 -7.41 16.61 2.25
CA GLU A 26 -7.94 15.29 1.90
C GLU A 26 -8.89 15.34 0.69
N GLU A 27 -9.64 16.44 0.53
CA GLU A 27 -10.56 16.66 -0.60
C GLU A 27 -9.85 16.78 -1.97
N ALA A 28 -8.54 17.04 -1.98
CA ALA A 28 -7.76 17.14 -3.23
C ALA A 28 -7.22 15.79 -3.75
N LEU A 29 -7.16 14.76 -2.89
CA LEU A 29 -6.50 13.49 -3.24
C LEU A 29 -7.40 12.52 -4.01
N ARG A 30 -8.70 12.54 -3.72
CA ARG A 30 -9.72 11.66 -4.31
C ARG A 30 -10.93 12.47 -4.73
N THR A 31 -11.58 12.04 -5.81
CA THR A 31 -12.89 12.59 -6.16
C THR A 31 -13.95 12.10 -5.16
N PRO A 32 -15.04 12.85 -4.96
CA PRO A 32 -16.16 12.41 -4.13
C PRO A 32 -16.72 11.03 -4.55
N GLN A 33 -16.73 10.75 -5.85
CA GLN A 33 -17.18 9.46 -6.39
C GLN A 33 -16.26 8.31 -5.96
N HIS A 34 -14.93 8.52 -5.95
CA HIS A 34 -13.99 7.50 -5.48
C HIS A 34 -14.07 7.31 -3.97
N GLN A 35 -14.30 8.38 -3.21
CA GLN A 35 -14.49 8.28 -1.76
C GLN A 35 -15.76 7.48 -1.41
N GLN A 36 -16.86 7.74 -2.13
CA GLN A 36 -18.09 6.96 -2.00
C GLN A 36 -17.84 5.49 -2.37
N TYR A 37 -17.17 5.22 -3.48
CA TYR A 37 -16.87 3.86 -3.91
C TYR A 37 -16.03 3.08 -2.90
N ALA A 38 -14.97 3.68 -2.33
CA ALA A 38 -14.17 3.05 -1.28
C ALA A 38 -15.03 2.72 -0.04
N SER A 39 -15.89 3.65 0.37
CA SER A 39 -16.80 3.46 1.51
C SER A 39 -17.82 2.35 1.25
N GLU A 40 -18.38 2.26 0.04
CA GLU A 40 -19.29 1.20 -0.37
C GLU A 40 -18.59 -0.15 -0.47
N LEU A 41 -17.34 -0.19 -0.97
CA LEU A 41 -16.54 -1.40 -1.01
C LEU A 41 -16.27 -1.95 0.39
N TRP A 42 -15.95 -1.09 1.36
CA TRP A 42 -15.81 -1.51 2.75
C TRP A 42 -17.08 -2.17 3.28
N LYS A 43 -18.23 -1.51 3.15
CA LYS A 43 -19.54 -2.05 3.58
C LYS A 43 -19.88 -3.36 2.86
N PHE A 44 -19.56 -3.46 1.57
CA PHE A 44 -19.76 -4.69 0.82
C PHE A 44 -18.99 -5.86 1.44
N VAL A 45 -17.70 -5.69 1.71
CA VAL A 45 -16.88 -6.78 2.24
C VAL A 45 -17.15 -7.07 3.72
N THR A 46 -17.51 -6.08 4.54
CA THR A 46 -17.68 -6.26 6.00
C THR A 46 -19.12 -6.55 6.42
N GLU A 47 -20.09 -5.82 5.87
CA GLU A 47 -21.51 -5.93 6.28
C GLU A 47 -22.28 -6.89 5.38
N SER A 48 -22.09 -6.79 4.06
CA SER A 48 -22.92 -7.54 3.09
C SER A 48 -22.42 -8.96 2.86
N GLN A 49 -21.11 -9.15 2.78
CA GLN A 49 -20.49 -10.45 2.51
C GLN A 49 -19.82 -11.07 3.74
N ASP A 50 -19.45 -10.24 4.73
CA ASP A 50 -18.70 -10.64 5.91
C ASP A 50 -17.48 -11.49 5.53
N TYR A 51 -16.44 -10.81 5.02
CA TYR A 51 -15.23 -11.45 4.49
C TYR A 51 -14.54 -12.38 5.49
N SER A 52 -14.80 -12.23 6.80
CA SER A 52 -14.28 -13.14 7.82
C SER A 52 -14.74 -14.59 7.64
N LYS A 53 -15.82 -14.81 6.87
CA LYS A 53 -16.38 -16.13 6.50
C LYS A 53 -15.87 -16.66 5.16
N TRP A 54 -15.07 -15.89 4.43
CA TRP A 54 -14.50 -16.34 3.16
C TRP A 54 -13.39 -17.36 3.38
N ALA A 55 -12.97 -18.05 2.32
CA ALA A 55 -11.87 -18.99 2.43
C ALA A 55 -10.57 -18.24 2.76
N VAL A 56 -9.79 -18.77 3.69
CA VAL A 56 -8.45 -18.25 3.98
C VAL A 56 -7.49 -18.83 2.95
N ALA A 57 -6.66 -17.98 2.36
CA ALA A 57 -5.60 -18.41 1.46
C ALA A 57 -4.50 -19.16 2.24
N ASP A 58 -3.91 -20.20 1.64
CA ASP A 58 -2.81 -20.97 2.25
C ASP A 58 -1.59 -20.09 2.57
N SER A 59 -1.41 -19.02 1.80
CA SER A 59 -0.45 -17.96 2.05
C SER A 59 -1.07 -16.60 1.69
N PRO A 60 -0.60 -15.49 2.28
CA PRO A 60 -1.12 -14.17 1.95
C PRO A 60 -0.90 -13.87 0.46
N ALA A 61 -2.01 -13.68 -0.27
CA ALA A 61 -1.98 -13.38 -1.69
C ALA A 61 -1.21 -12.08 -1.97
N GLN A 62 -0.04 -12.19 -2.60
CA GLN A 62 0.83 -11.07 -2.96
C GLN A 62 0.38 -10.44 -4.28
N PHE A 63 0.44 -9.12 -4.34
CA PHE A 63 0.19 -8.35 -5.55
C PHE A 63 1.38 -7.42 -5.81
N ASP A 64 1.66 -7.16 -7.09
CA ASP A 64 2.68 -6.18 -7.51
C ASP A 64 2.23 -4.73 -7.33
N PHE A 65 0.99 -4.54 -6.87
CA PHE A 65 0.35 -3.27 -6.57
C PHE A 65 -0.17 -3.24 -5.13
N GLY A 66 -0.39 -2.03 -4.61
CA GLY A 66 -0.88 -1.82 -3.25
C GLY A 66 0.22 -1.99 -2.19
N PRO A 67 -0.17 -2.05 -0.91
CA PRO A 67 0.76 -2.29 0.19
C PRO A 67 1.33 -3.70 0.14
N SER A 68 2.63 -3.81 0.39
CA SER A 68 3.33 -5.04 0.72
C SER A 68 2.67 -5.70 1.93
N ILE A 69 2.70 -7.03 1.90
CA ILE A 69 1.99 -7.84 2.86
C ILE A 69 3.03 -8.51 3.76
N GLY A 70 2.99 -8.20 5.05
CA GLY A 70 3.88 -8.79 6.05
C GLY A 70 3.58 -10.27 6.32
N ALA A 71 4.55 -11.00 6.87
CA ALA A 71 4.45 -12.43 7.13
C ALA A 71 3.30 -12.84 8.08
N THR A 72 2.86 -11.92 8.94
CA THR A 72 1.77 -12.10 9.91
C THR A 72 0.39 -11.81 9.32
N SER A 73 0.31 -11.38 8.06
CA SER A 73 -0.95 -11.02 7.42
C SER A 73 -1.77 -12.24 7.06
N ILE A 74 -3.09 -12.05 6.91
CA ILE A 74 -4.02 -13.11 6.50
C ILE A 74 -4.86 -12.62 5.31
N SER A 75 -4.91 -13.41 4.24
CA SER A 75 -5.73 -13.10 3.06
C SER A 75 -6.97 -14.00 2.98
N TYR A 76 -8.12 -13.37 2.73
CA TYR A 76 -9.44 -13.97 2.59
C TYR A 76 -9.90 -13.85 1.13
N LEU A 77 -10.39 -14.94 0.56
CA LEU A 77 -10.73 -15.07 -0.86
C LEU A 77 -12.23 -15.30 -1.03
N ASN A 78 -12.92 -14.41 -1.74
CA ASN A 78 -14.30 -14.69 -2.13
C ASN A 78 -14.39 -15.90 -3.08
N SER A 79 -15.59 -16.40 -3.34
CA SER A 79 -15.77 -17.61 -4.17
C SER A 79 -15.13 -17.48 -5.56
N ALA A 80 -15.17 -16.30 -6.18
CA ALA A 80 -14.58 -16.07 -7.50
C ALA A 80 -13.03 -16.12 -7.46
N ALA A 81 -12.41 -15.56 -6.41
CA ALA A 81 -10.97 -15.59 -6.22
C ALA A 81 -10.44 -17.00 -5.92
N GLN A 82 -11.26 -17.90 -5.37
CA GLN A 82 -10.89 -19.29 -5.10
C GLN A 82 -10.87 -20.16 -6.36
N THR A 83 -11.77 -19.89 -7.32
CA THR A 83 -12.03 -20.81 -8.43
C THR A 83 -10.96 -20.81 -9.51
N ASP A 84 -10.18 -19.74 -9.62
CA ASP A 84 -9.24 -19.56 -10.73
C ASP A 84 -8.03 -18.73 -10.27
N PRO A 85 -6.80 -19.25 -10.39
CA PRO A 85 -5.58 -18.57 -9.96
C PRO A 85 -5.28 -17.29 -10.76
N SER A 86 -5.95 -17.06 -11.89
CA SER A 86 -5.87 -15.81 -12.66
C SER A 86 -6.72 -14.68 -12.09
N PHE A 87 -7.49 -14.95 -11.02
CA PHE A 87 -8.40 -14.02 -10.36
C PHE A 87 -9.37 -13.33 -11.33
N PRO A 88 -10.48 -13.98 -11.73
CA PRO A 88 -11.39 -13.46 -12.75
C PRO A 88 -12.06 -12.14 -12.30
N ILE A 89 -12.77 -11.48 -13.22
CA ILE A 89 -13.62 -10.34 -12.85
C ILE A 89 -14.60 -10.76 -11.74
N GLY A 90 -14.71 -9.93 -10.71
CA GLY A 90 -15.45 -10.22 -9.48
C GLY A 90 -14.61 -10.89 -8.39
N ALA A 91 -13.35 -11.27 -8.66
CA ALA A 91 -12.42 -11.72 -7.63
C ALA A 91 -12.20 -10.59 -6.61
N CYS A 92 -12.32 -10.95 -5.33
CA CYS A 92 -12.06 -10.07 -4.21
C CYS A 92 -11.15 -10.78 -3.21
N VAL A 93 -10.07 -10.10 -2.85
CA VAL A 93 -9.11 -10.54 -1.85
C VAL A 93 -9.06 -9.47 -0.76
N VAL A 94 -9.35 -9.88 0.47
CA VAL A 94 -9.23 -9.01 1.65
C VAL A 94 -8.03 -9.48 2.45
N THR A 95 -7.05 -8.61 2.67
CA THR A 95 -5.86 -8.90 3.47
C THR A 95 -5.92 -8.11 4.76
N GLN A 96 -5.93 -8.81 5.89
CA GLN A 96 -5.70 -8.21 7.21
C GLN A 96 -4.20 -8.13 7.46
N HIS A 97 -3.71 -6.92 7.69
CA HIS A 97 -2.34 -6.67 8.14
C HIS A 97 -2.30 -6.73 9.65
N ARG A 98 -1.29 -7.42 10.20
CA ARG A 98 -1.16 -7.62 11.64
C ARG A 98 0.22 -7.25 12.12
N ASP A 99 0.31 -6.71 13.33
CA ASP A 99 1.59 -6.53 14.01
C ASP A 99 2.12 -7.85 14.60
N ASP A 100 3.27 -7.79 15.27
CA ASP A 100 3.90 -8.94 15.92
C ASP A 100 3.07 -9.50 17.10
N ALA A 101 2.15 -8.70 17.65
CA ALA A 101 1.20 -9.15 18.67
C ALA A 101 -0.03 -9.84 18.06
N GLY A 102 -0.19 -9.78 16.74
CA GLY A 102 -1.33 -10.34 16.01
C GLY A 102 -2.53 -9.40 15.93
N GLU A 103 -2.40 -8.16 16.37
CA GLU A 103 -3.47 -7.15 16.31
C GLU A 103 -3.61 -6.63 14.88
N VAL A 104 -4.86 -6.43 14.44
CA VAL A 104 -5.11 -5.92 13.08
C VAL A 104 -4.77 -4.44 13.03
N THR A 105 -3.77 -4.08 12.24
CA THR A 105 -3.32 -2.70 12.06
C THR A 105 -3.90 -2.03 10.82
N GLY A 106 -4.41 -2.83 9.88
CA GLY A 106 -5.08 -2.33 8.68
C GLY A 106 -5.66 -3.45 7.84
N VAL A 107 -6.47 -3.07 6.86
CA VAL A 107 -7.11 -4.00 5.93
C VAL A 107 -6.92 -3.50 4.51
N THR A 108 -6.36 -4.32 3.63
CA THR A 108 -6.35 -4.03 2.18
C THR A 108 -7.44 -4.84 1.50
N VAL A 109 -8.29 -4.18 0.72
CA VAL A 109 -9.24 -4.84 -0.18
C VAL A 109 -8.74 -4.67 -1.61
N ASN A 110 -8.47 -5.78 -2.28
CA ASN A 110 -8.21 -5.85 -3.71
C ASN A 110 -9.47 -6.39 -4.39
N PHE A 111 -10.03 -5.64 -5.33
CA PHE A 111 -11.24 -6.02 -6.05
C PHE A 111 -11.08 -5.82 -7.55
N ARG A 112 -11.22 -6.91 -8.30
CA ARG A 112 -11.14 -6.88 -9.76
C ARG A 112 -12.51 -6.59 -10.36
N ALA A 113 -12.85 -5.31 -10.43
CA ALA A 113 -14.24 -4.86 -10.55
C ALA A 113 -14.88 -5.14 -11.91
N ARG A 114 -14.22 -4.75 -13.01
CA ARG A 114 -14.75 -4.88 -14.38
C ARG A 114 -13.63 -4.81 -15.42
N PRO A 115 -13.85 -5.35 -16.63
CA PRO A 115 -12.91 -5.18 -17.73
C PRO A 115 -12.61 -3.70 -18.02
N ASP A 116 -11.36 -3.42 -18.38
CA ASP A 116 -10.86 -2.09 -18.76
C ASP A 116 -11.04 -1.02 -17.67
N TYR A 117 -11.08 -1.42 -16.39
CA TYR A 117 -11.09 -0.47 -15.27
C TYR A 117 -9.76 0.27 -15.18
N ASP A 118 -8.66 -0.47 -15.14
CA ASP A 118 -7.30 0.07 -15.09
C ASP A 118 -6.32 -0.95 -15.66
N ARG A 119 -5.90 -0.72 -16.89
CA ARG A 119 -4.96 -1.61 -17.59
C ARG A 119 -3.58 -1.66 -16.94
N ARG A 120 -3.18 -0.64 -16.16
CA ARG A 120 -1.89 -0.66 -15.46
C ARG A 120 -1.88 -1.64 -14.30
N THR A 121 -3.02 -1.77 -13.61
CA THR A 121 -3.15 -2.68 -12.47
C THR A 121 -3.80 -4.00 -12.85
N GLY A 122 -4.15 -4.23 -14.12
CA GLY A 122 -4.83 -5.45 -14.56
C GLY A 122 -6.31 -5.52 -14.17
N ASP A 123 -6.97 -4.35 -14.16
CA ASP A 123 -8.37 -4.13 -13.77
C ASP A 123 -8.64 -4.21 -12.26
N TRP A 124 -7.59 -4.13 -11.46
CA TRP A 124 -7.69 -4.14 -10.01
C TRP A 124 -7.91 -2.74 -9.46
N TYR A 125 -8.95 -2.60 -8.65
CA TYR A 125 -9.05 -1.54 -7.66
C TYR A 125 -8.53 -2.06 -6.33
N TRP A 126 -7.75 -1.24 -5.62
CA TRP A 126 -7.38 -1.56 -4.26
C TRP A 126 -7.62 -0.37 -3.33
N ALA A 127 -7.97 -0.66 -2.08
CA ALA A 127 -8.12 0.31 -1.03
C ALA A 127 -7.56 -0.26 0.28
N HIS A 128 -6.78 0.55 0.99
CA HIS A 128 -6.30 0.26 2.32
C HIS A 128 -7.11 1.06 3.34
N TYR A 129 -7.51 0.39 4.41
CA TYR A 129 -8.35 0.91 5.47
C TYR A 129 -7.66 0.72 6.82
N LEU A 130 -7.96 1.62 7.75
CA LEU A 130 -7.79 1.32 9.17
C LEU A 130 -8.81 0.24 9.60
N PRO A 131 -8.62 -0.42 10.75
CA PRO A 131 -9.54 -1.47 11.23
C PRO A 131 -11.00 -1.03 11.38
N ASP A 132 -11.24 0.27 11.58
CA ASP A 132 -12.57 0.87 11.69
C ASP A 132 -13.25 1.19 10.34
N GLY A 133 -12.56 0.96 9.22
CA GLY A 133 -13.05 1.27 7.88
C GLY A 133 -12.68 2.66 7.36
N THR A 134 -11.89 3.44 8.10
CA THR A 134 -11.36 4.72 7.61
C THR A 134 -10.47 4.49 6.40
N VAL A 135 -10.78 5.15 5.27
CA VAL A 135 -10.04 5.01 4.01
C VAL A 135 -8.70 5.73 4.11
N VAL A 136 -7.61 4.96 4.09
CA VAL A 136 -6.25 5.49 4.21
C VAL A 136 -5.69 5.89 2.85
N LYS A 137 -5.73 4.94 1.90
CA LYS A 137 -5.13 5.07 0.56
C LYS A 137 -5.86 4.17 -0.43
N THR A 138 -5.99 4.61 -1.67
CA THR A 138 -6.58 3.79 -2.75
C THR A 138 -5.74 3.83 -4.01
N SER A 139 -5.96 2.89 -4.92
CA SER A 139 -5.34 2.87 -6.25
C SER A 139 -5.70 4.09 -7.10
N ALA A 140 -6.77 4.80 -6.75
CA ALA A 140 -7.26 5.97 -7.45
C ALA A 140 -6.73 7.29 -6.88
N ASP A 141 -5.97 7.25 -5.78
CA ASP A 141 -5.35 8.43 -5.17
C ASP A 141 -4.29 8.98 -6.14
N LYS A 142 -4.30 10.30 -6.37
CA LYS A 142 -3.38 10.96 -7.32
C LYS A 142 -2.30 11.78 -6.63
N ASN A 143 -1.66 11.21 -5.61
CA ASN A 143 -0.55 11.87 -4.94
C ASN A 143 0.78 11.55 -5.66
N PRO A 144 1.49 12.53 -6.24
CA PRO A 144 2.74 12.30 -6.95
C PRO A 144 3.91 11.89 -6.04
N HIS A 145 3.72 11.94 -4.72
CA HIS A 145 4.73 11.56 -3.73
C HIS A 145 4.45 10.19 -3.10
N ASP A 146 3.31 9.57 -3.42
CA ASP A 146 3.02 8.25 -2.88
C ASP A 146 3.96 7.21 -3.49
N LYS A 147 4.54 6.40 -2.61
CA LYS A 147 5.33 5.23 -2.95
C LYS A 147 4.65 3.97 -2.42
N ARG A 148 5.07 2.79 -2.89
CA ARG A 148 4.68 1.51 -2.30
C ARG A 148 4.97 1.54 -0.79
N ASP A 149 4.06 1.03 0.03
CA ASP A 149 4.16 0.96 1.51
C ASP A 149 4.13 2.26 2.29
N PHE A 150 4.05 3.41 1.61
CA PHE A 150 3.98 4.70 2.27
C PHE A 150 2.68 5.45 1.92
N VAL A 151 2.18 6.18 2.90
CA VAL A 151 1.14 7.19 2.74
C VAL A 151 1.80 8.53 2.90
N THR A 152 1.59 9.41 1.92
CA THR A 152 2.09 10.77 2.01
C THR A 152 0.96 11.80 2.07
N ARG A 153 1.25 12.91 2.75
CA ARG A 153 0.37 14.07 2.85
C ARG A 153 1.21 15.34 2.74
N VAL A 154 0.77 16.30 1.93
CA VAL A 154 1.41 17.62 1.88
C VAL A 154 0.63 18.54 2.79
N ASP A 155 1.29 19.06 3.80
CA ASP A 155 0.72 20.02 4.76
C ASP A 155 1.74 21.12 5.06
N ASP A 156 1.29 22.38 4.99
CA ASP A 156 2.15 23.58 5.11
C ASP A 156 3.44 23.49 4.26
N GLY A 157 3.32 22.99 3.02
CA GLY A 157 4.45 22.82 2.09
C GLY A 157 5.49 21.79 2.55
N ARG A 158 5.14 20.90 3.48
CA ARG A 158 6.00 19.81 3.97
C ARG A 158 5.37 18.47 3.62
N LEU A 159 6.22 17.50 3.30
CA LEU A 159 5.79 16.14 2.98
C LEU A 159 5.79 15.31 4.26
N TRP A 160 4.61 15.01 4.77
CA TRP A 160 4.44 13.98 5.78
C TRP A 160 4.45 12.60 5.14
N VAL A 161 5.14 11.66 5.79
CA VAL A 161 5.33 10.29 5.33
C VAL A 161 5.06 9.35 6.50
N PHE A 162 4.23 8.34 6.24
CA PHE A 162 3.91 7.28 7.18
C PHE A 162 4.01 5.93 6.48
N ARG A 163 4.46 4.90 7.21
CA ARG A 163 4.28 3.51 6.76
C ARG A 163 2.79 3.16 6.78
N ILE A 164 2.34 2.43 5.78
CA ILE A 164 0.99 1.87 5.76
C ILE A 164 0.83 0.91 6.94
N GLY A 165 -0.32 1.00 7.63
CA GLY A 165 -0.60 0.19 8.83
C GLY A 165 0.16 0.62 10.08
N SER A 166 0.93 1.72 10.08
CA SER A 166 1.57 2.18 11.32
C SER A 166 0.53 2.79 12.28
N PRO A 167 0.68 2.59 13.62
CA PRO A 167 -0.19 3.24 14.60
C PRO A 167 -0.09 4.77 14.52
N ASP A 168 1.09 5.26 14.14
CA ASP A 168 1.35 6.68 13.91
C ASP A 168 0.49 7.28 12.80
N LEU A 169 0.22 6.53 11.72
CA LEU A 169 -0.67 6.96 10.66
C LEU A 169 -2.11 7.09 11.17
N ALA A 170 -2.58 6.10 11.93
CA ALA A 170 -3.91 6.15 12.53
C ALA A 170 -4.06 7.34 13.49
N GLN A 171 -3.02 7.59 14.30
CA GLN A 171 -2.96 8.77 15.16
C GLN A 171 -3.00 10.05 14.34
N PHE A 172 -2.16 10.18 13.30
CA PHE A 172 -2.11 11.35 12.44
C PHE A 172 -3.47 11.65 11.79
N LEU A 173 -4.17 10.64 11.28
CA LEU A 173 -5.50 10.81 10.68
C LEU A 173 -6.56 11.27 11.70
N THR A 174 -6.34 11.00 12.99
CA THR A 174 -7.26 11.40 14.06
C THR A 174 -6.91 12.77 14.65
N THR A 175 -5.63 13.06 14.88
CA THR A 175 -5.18 14.22 15.66
C THR A 175 -4.42 15.28 14.84
N GLY A 176 -4.04 14.98 13.60
CA GLY A 176 -3.33 15.88 12.68
C GLY A 176 -1.82 15.99 12.94
N GLU A 177 -1.34 15.92 14.19
CA GLU A 177 0.08 15.83 14.50
C GLU A 177 0.37 14.62 15.41
N PRO A 178 1.37 13.79 15.07
CA PRO A 178 1.77 12.65 15.88
C PRO A 178 2.61 13.10 17.08
N ALA A 179 2.67 12.26 18.13
CA ALA A 179 3.38 12.60 19.37
C ALA A 179 4.91 12.74 19.19
N LYS A 180 5.49 12.11 18.17
CA LYS A 180 6.91 12.16 17.83
C LYS A 180 7.05 12.58 16.37
N ILE A 181 8.03 13.44 16.11
CA ILE A 181 8.29 13.96 14.76
C ILE A 181 9.81 13.93 14.50
N ALA A 182 10.19 13.29 13.41
CA ALA A 182 11.49 13.42 12.77
C ALA A 182 11.39 14.32 11.54
N ILE A 183 12.47 15.03 11.23
CA ILE A 183 12.50 16.01 10.13
C ILE A 183 13.78 15.81 9.30
N ARG A 184 13.63 15.80 7.97
CA ARG A 184 14.72 15.90 7.00
C ARG A 184 14.49 17.12 6.12
N VAL A 185 15.20 18.20 6.41
CA VAL A 185 15.08 19.46 5.67
C VAL A 185 15.66 19.28 4.27
N GLY A 186 14.90 19.65 3.23
CA GLY A 186 15.38 19.63 1.85
C GLY A 186 15.51 18.25 1.20
N ALA A 187 15.17 17.17 1.90
CA ALA A 187 15.39 15.80 1.41
C ALA A 187 14.27 15.28 0.50
N GLY A 188 13.11 15.94 0.48
CA GLY A 188 11.95 15.53 -0.28
C GLY A 188 11.98 15.99 -1.74
N PRO A 189 10.99 15.53 -2.55
CA PRO A 189 10.81 16.00 -3.92
C PRO A 189 10.79 17.53 -4.00
N ASN A 190 11.47 18.10 -5.01
CA ASN A 190 11.60 19.55 -5.19
C ASN A 190 12.21 20.31 -3.98
N GLY A 191 13.04 19.64 -3.16
CA GLY A 191 13.65 20.23 -1.97
C GLY A 191 12.66 20.41 -0.81
N MET A 192 11.55 19.68 -0.81
CA MET A 192 10.57 19.74 0.28
C MET A 192 11.16 19.21 1.59
N THR A 193 10.73 19.77 2.72
CA THR A 193 11.01 19.17 4.02
C THR A 193 10.17 17.92 4.18
N VAL A 194 10.80 16.79 4.53
CA VAL A 194 10.11 15.54 4.84
C VAL A 194 9.95 15.41 6.35
N LYS A 195 8.73 15.11 6.78
CA LYS A 195 8.36 14.80 8.16
C LYS A 195 7.87 13.36 8.24
N GLY A 196 8.14 12.71 9.35
CA GLY A 196 7.65 11.39 9.71
C GLY A 196 7.70 11.23 11.21
N THR A 197 7.28 10.10 11.75
CA THR A 197 7.31 9.86 13.20
C THR A 197 8.67 9.44 13.73
N ASP A 198 9.52 8.92 12.84
CA ASP A 198 10.89 8.54 13.13
C ASP A 198 11.78 8.71 11.88
N GLY A 199 13.10 8.65 12.08
CA GLY A 199 14.06 8.83 11.00
C GLY A 199 14.11 7.65 10.03
N GLU A 200 13.88 6.43 10.51
CA GLU A 200 13.95 5.20 9.72
C GLU A 200 12.81 5.13 8.69
N THR A 201 11.60 5.54 9.07
CA THR A 201 10.44 5.68 8.18
C THR A 201 10.73 6.68 7.07
N ILE A 202 11.30 7.84 7.41
CA ILE A 202 11.68 8.86 6.41
C ILE A 202 12.75 8.31 5.48
N ASP A 203 13.82 7.73 6.03
CA ASP A 203 14.95 7.26 5.24
C ASP A 203 14.51 6.09 4.33
N SER A 204 13.66 5.18 4.82
CA SER A 204 13.07 4.10 4.01
C SER A 204 12.19 4.64 2.88
N TYR A 205 11.38 5.65 3.14
CA TYR A 205 10.60 6.31 2.09
C TYR A 205 11.48 6.97 1.03
N LEU A 206 12.57 7.63 1.43
CA LEU A 206 13.49 8.26 0.51
C LEU A 206 14.20 7.23 -0.38
N LEU A 207 14.49 6.05 0.16
CA LEU A 207 15.13 4.94 -0.54
C LEU A 207 14.17 4.12 -1.42
N ALA A 208 12.86 4.15 -1.12
CA ALA A 208 11.86 3.39 -1.87
C ALA A 208 11.77 3.83 -3.33
N ALA A 209 11.61 2.86 -4.23
CA ALA A 209 11.42 3.05 -5.66
C ALA A 209 10.41 2.04 -6.19
N ASP A 210 9.56 2.46 -7.12
CA ASP A 210 8.55 1.59 -7.73
C ASP A 210 9.21 0.41 -8.46
N GLY A 211 8.65 -0.79 -8.28
CA GLY A 211 9.22 -2.02 -8.82
C GLY A 211 10.36 -2.64 -8.01
N PHE A 212 10.76 -2.01 -6.89
CA PHE A 212 11.82 -2.51 -6.03
C PHE A 212 11.36 -2.71 -4.58
N VAL A 213 12.01 -3.67 -3.92
CA VAL A 213 12.00 -3.81 -2.46
C VAL A 213 13.37 -3.40 -1.96
N THR A 214 13.38 -2.41 -1.06
CA THR A 214 14.60 -1.83 -0.51
C THR A 214 14.56 -1.77 1.00
N PHE A 215 15.66 -2.11 1.65
CA PHE A 215 15.84 -1.96 3.09
C PHE A 215 17.32 -1.75 3.41
N VAL A 216 17.60 -1.19 4.59
CA VAL A 216 18.96 -0.98 5.08
C VAL A 216 19.29 -2.06 6.10
N ASP A 217 20.38 -2.78 5.86
CA ASP A 217 20.90 -3.77 6.79
C ASP A 217 22.43 -3.60 6.91
N ASP A 218 22.92 -3.56 8.15
CA ASP A 218 24.32 -3.23 8.50
C ASP A 218 24.86 -1.99 7.75
N GLY A 219 24.04 -0.93 7.65
CA GLY A 219 24.39 0.31 6.97
C GLY A 219 24.53 0.22 5.44
N ARG A 220 24.04 -0.88 4.83
CA ARG A 220 24.06 -1.10 3.38
C ARG A 220 22.65 -1.17 2.84
N LEU A 221 22.44 -0.57 1.68
CA LEU A 221 21.17 -0.62 0.98
C LEU A 221 21.07 -1.94 0.22
N TRP A 222 20.10 -2.77 0.60
CA TRP A 222 19.70 -3.93 -0.18
C TRP A 222 18.61 -3.54 -1.17
N ILE A 223 18.70 -4.11 -2.38
CA ILE A 223 17.76 -3.88 -3.47
C ILE A 223 17.41 -5.21 -4.11
N PHE A 224 16.11 -5.45 -4.25
CA PHE A 224 15.56 -6.54 -5.05
C PHE A 224 14.45 -6.01 -5.96
N LYS A 225 14.24 -6.65 -7.12
CA LYS A 225 13.02 -6.45 -7.90
C LYS A 225 11.83 -6.99 -7.09
N ALA A 226 10.73 -6.26 -7.06
CA ALA A 226 9.52 -6.71 -6.38
C ALA A 226 9.03 -8.04 -6.99
N GLY A 227 8.71 -9.01 -6.14
CA GLY A 227 8.23 -10.33 -6.57
C GLY A 227 9.29 -11.25 -7.21
N SER A 228 10.58 -10.89 -7.19
CA SER A 228 11.62 -11.75 -7.76
C SER A 228 11.89 -13.00 -6.91
N GLU A 229 12.35 -14.08 -7.57
CA GLU A 229 12.83 -15.28 -6.87
C GLU A 229 14.00 -14.94 -5.93
N ASP A 230 14.87 -13.99 -6.29
CA ASP A 230 15.97 -13.56 -5.42
C ASP A 230 15.48 -12.91 -4.13
N LEU A 231 14.43 -12.09 -4.19
CA LEU A 231 13.80 -11.52 -3.00
C LEU A 231 13.23 -12.62 -2.12
N LYS A 232 12.54 -13.58 -2.73
CA LYS A 232 11.94 -14.71 -2.02
C LYS A 232 13.02 -15.56 -1.34
N SER A 233 14.07 -15.94 -2.07
CA SER A 233 15.22 -16.64 -1.51
C SER A 233 15.90 -15.85 -0.39
N TYR A 234 16.01 -14.53 -0.51
CA TYR A 234 16.56 -13.70 0.57
C TYR A 234 15.68 -13.75 1.83
N GLN A 235 14.36 -13.70 1.67
CA GLN A 235 13.41 -13.77 2.78
C GLN A 235 13.40 -15.14 3.47
N GLU A 236 13.66 -16.22 2.74
CA GLU A 236 13.69 -17.59 3.26
C GLU A 236 15.06 -17.96 3.88
N ASP A 237 16.15 -17.67 3.17
CA ASP A 237 17.50 -18.17 3.48
C ASP A 237 18.49 -17.07 3.93
N GLY A 238 18.14 -15.80 3.79
CA GLY A 238 19.01 -14.66 4.09
C GLY A 238 19.94 -14.26 2.93
N GLU A 239 21.14 -13.78 3.24
CA GLU A 239 22.08 -13.26 2.23
C GLU A 239 22.45 -14.35 1.19
N PRO A 240 22.18 -14.13 -0.12
CA PRO A 240 22.40 -15.14 -1.14
C PRO A 240 23.88 -15.38 -1.39
N ALA A 241 24.21 -16.58 -1.88
CA ALA A 241 25.59 -17.00 -2.15
C ALA A 241 26.29 -16.15 -3.22
N LYS A 242 25.52 -15.48 -4.09
CA LYS A 242 26.02 -14.53 -5.09
C LYS A 242 25.34 -13.19 -4.87
N ILE A 243 26.15 -12.16 -4.71
CA ILE A 243 25.72 -10.77 -4.59
C ILE A 243 26.64 -9.88 -5.41
N VAL A 244 26.09 -8.76 -5.88
CA VAL A 244 26.87 -7.65 -6.40
C VAL A 244 26.88 -6.55 -5.36
N ILE A 245 28.08 -6.02 -5.08
CA ILE A 245 28.29 -4.93 -4.13
C ILE A 245 28.85 -3.73 -4.89
N ARG A 246 28.20 -2.58 -4.77
CA ARG A 246 28.68 -1.30 -5.28
C ARG A 246 28.91 -0.32 -4.14
N VAL A 247 30.17 -0.15 -3.76
CA VAL A 247 30.56 0.77 -2.69
C VAL A 247 30.33 2.21 -3.12
N GLY A 248 29.59 2.97 -2.30
CA GLY A 248 29.37 4.40 -2.53
C GLY A 248 28.37 4.75 -3.64
N ALA A 249 27.76 3.77 -4.31
CA ALA A 249 26.87 4.01 -5.45
C ALA A 249 25.45 4.45 -5.04
N GLY A 250 25.04 4.19 -3.79
CA GLY A 250 23.69 4.45 -3.32
C GLY A 250 23.44 5.90 -2.89
N PRO A 251 22.19 6.22 -2.54
CA PRO A 251 21.83 7.50 -1.93
C PRO A 251 22.73 7.85 -0.75
N ASN A 252 23.15 9.11 -0.66
CA ASN A 252 24.08 9.60 0.36
C ASN A 252 25.44 8.86 0.42
N GLY A 253 25.87 8.21 -0.68
CA GLY A 253 27.11 7.45 -0.72
C GLY A 253 27.02 6.10 -0.01
N MET A 254 25.82 5.57 0.18
CA MET A 254 25.61 4.26 0.79
C MET A 254 26.17 3.13 -0.10
N THR A 255 26.69 2.07 0.52
CA THR A 255 27.02 0.84 -0.21
C THR A 255 25.74 0.13 -0.61
N VAL A 256 25.65 -0.27 -1.88
CA VAL A 256 24.49 -0.95 -2.45
C VAL A 256 24.79 -2.43 -2.64
N LYS A 257 23.85 -3.28 -2.25
CA LYS A 257 23.85 -4.73 -2.47
C LYS A 257 22.61 -5.13 -3.28
N GLY A 258 22.77 -6.08 -4.18
CA GLY A 258 21.68 -6.67 -4.95
C GLY A 258 22.08 -8.04 -5.51
N PRO A 259 21.10 -8.80 -6.06
CA PRO A 259 21.35 -10.14 -6.60
C PRO A 259 22.28 -10.12 -7.82
N ASP A 260 22.20 -9.05 -8.61
CA ASP A 260 22.97 -8.88 -9.84
C ASP A 260 23.22 -7.39 -10.12
N ALA A 261 24.04 -7.11 -11.15
CA ALA A 261 24.42 -5.74 -11.50
C ALA A 261 23.29 -4.97 -12.19
N GLU A 262 22.44 -5.65 -12.96
CA GLU A 262 21.33 -5.07 -13.73
C GLU A 262 20.24 -4.56 -12.78
N THR A 263 19.87 -5.34 -11.76
CA THR A 263 18.95 -4.93 -10.70
C THR A 263 19.42 -3.66 -9.99
N ILE A 264 20.73 -3.55 -9.70
CA ILE A 264 21.29 -2.32 -9.10
C ILE A 264 21.21 -1.15 -10.08
N ASP A 265 21.57 -1.35 -11.35
CA ASP A 265 21.53 -0.30 -12.38
C ASP A 265 20.12 0.24 -12.61
N GLU A 266 19.12 -0.65 -12.71
CA GLU A 266 17.73 -0.26 -12.89
C GLU A 266 17.21 0.55 -11.69
N TYR A 267 17.56 0.15 -10.46
CA TYR A 267 17.19 0.91 -9.26
C TYR A 267 17.83 2.29 -9.23
N LEU A 268 19.14 2.39 -9.48
CA LEU A 268 19.85 3.67 -9.49
C LEU A 268 19.26 4.60 -10.55
N SER A 269 18.98 4.07 -11.74
CA SER A 269 18.28 4.80 -12.80
C SER A 269 16.89 5.28 -12.34
N ALA A 270 16.11 4.42 -11.67
CA ALA A 270 14.77 4.75 -11.16
C ALA A 270 14.77 5.91 -10.14
N ILE A 271 15.86 6.09 -9.39
CA ILE A 271 16.03 7.19 -8.43
C ILE A 271 16.88 8.35 -8.98
N GLY A 272 17.28 8.32 -10.24
CA GLY A 272 18.05 9.37 -10.91
C GLY A 272 19.53 9.44 -10.53
N LYS A 273 20.18 8.29 -10.34
CA LYS A 273 21.60 8.13 -9.98
C LYS A 273 22.42 7.44 -11.07
#